data_AF-A0A1G6JHP1-F1
#
_entry.id   AF-A0A1G6JHP1-F1
#
_cell.length_a   1.000
_cell.length_b   1.000
_cell.length_c   1.000
_cell.angle_alpha   90.00
_cell.angle_beta   90.00
_cell.angle_gamma   90.00
#
_symmetry.space_group_name_H-M   'P 1'
#
loop_
_entity.id
_entity.type
_entity.pdbx_description
1 polymer ?
#
loop_
_entity_poly.entity_id
_entity_poly.type
_entity_poly.pdbx_seq_one_letter_code
_entity_poly.pdbx_strand_id
1 'polypeptide(L)'
;MKNFKKGFLIISAGLLLLTACNQSSKTETATAVETPKNVKRFGAVTGLKPDQIAYYKKLHAAVWPGVQRKITECNIHNYSIYLKEIDHKFYLFSYFEYTGKDFEADMKKMAADTTTQRWWKETAPTQLPLPDAAAKNETWSSMEEVFHQN
;
A
#
# COMPACT_ATOMS: atom_id res chain seq x y z
N MET A 1 -90.95 4.48 -47.85
CA MET A 1 -90.68 3.32 -48.73
C MET A 1 -89.25 2.83 -48.49
N LYS A 2 -89.08 1.53 -48.16
CA LYS A 2 -87.84 0.72 -48.05
C LYS A 2 -86.91 1.10 -46.86
N ASN A 3 -86.93 0.40 -45.71
CA ASN A 3 -86.27 -0.90 -45.37
C ASN A 3 -84.77 -0.88 -45.76
N PHE A 4 -83.76 -1.21 -44.94
CA PHE A 4 -83.66 -2.18 -43.83
C PHE A 4 -82.21 -2.17 -43.27
N LYS A 5 -82.03 -2.43 -41.96
CA LYS A 5 -80.90 -3.15 -41.28
C LYS A 5 -79.47 -2.56 -41.41
N LYS A 6 -78.55 -2.62 -40.43
CA LYS A 6 -78.39 -3.37 -39.16
C LYS A 6 -77.13 -2.82 -38.44
N GLY A 7 -77.17 -2.76 -37.11
CA GLY A 7 -76.03 -3.11 -36.23
C GLY A 7 -75.38 -1.93 -35.49
N PHE A 8 -75.63 -1.77 -34.18
CA PHE A 8 -74.84 -2.30 -33.04
C PHE A 8 -73.48 -1.58 -32.88
N LEU A 9 -73.00 -1.11 -31.72
CA LEU A 9 -73.52 -0.85 -30.37
C LEU A 9 -72.30 -0.24 -29.62
N ILE A 10 -72.51 0.91 -28.95
CA ILE A 10 -71.99 1.30 -27.62
C ILE A 10 -70.47 1.45 -27.34
N ILE A 11 -70.09 2.70 -26.98
CA ILE A 11 -69.38 3.19 -25.77
C ILE A 11 -68.07 2.45 -25.40
N SER A 12 -66.90 3.09 -25.26
CA SER A 12 -66.53 3.81 -24.02
C SER A 12 -65.18 4.52 -24.18
N ALA A 13 -65.10 5.76 -23.70
CA ALA A 13 -63.87 6.48 -23.45
C ALA A 13 -63.10 5.87 -22.26
N GLY A 14 -61.77 5.79 -22.38
CA GLY A 14 -60.88 5.34 -21.31
C GLY A 14 -59.48 5.91 -21.51
N LEU A 15 -59.29 7.13 -21.02
CA LEU A 15 -58.00 7.78 -20.81
C LEU A 15 -57.33 7.12 -19.59
N LEU A 16 -56.17 6.47 -19.73
CA LEU A 16 -55.31 6.18 -18.58
C LEU A 16 -53.82 6.22 -18.96
N LEU A 17 -53.07 6.73 -17.98
CA LEU A 17 -51.70 7.25 -17.99
C LEU A 17 -50.58 6.20 -18.13
N LEU A 18 -49.40 6.69 -18.55
CA LEU A 18 -48.02 6.35 -18.11
C LEU A 18 -47.63 4.85 -18.16
N THR A 19 -46.49 4.41 -18.68
CA THR A 19 -45.12 4.89 -18.51
C THR A 19 -44.26 3.96 -19.37
N ALA A 20 -43.33 4.49 -20.16
CA ALA A 20 -42.32 3.68 -20.83
C ALA A 20 -41.32 3.15 -19.80
N CYS A 21 -41.29 1.82 -19.58
CA CYS A 21 -40.19 1.18 -18.85
C CYS A 21 -38.95 1.15 -19.74
N ASN A 22 -38.09 2.16 -19.59
CA ASN A 22 -36.72 2.12 -20.08
C ASN A 22 -35.87 1.33 -19.07
N GLN A 23 -35.63 0.04 -19.34
CA GLN A 23 -34.71 -0.76 -18.53
C GLN A 23 -33.27 -0.37 -18.89
N SER A 24 -32.72 0.59 -18.14
CA SER A 24 -31.28 0.79 -18.04
C SER A 24 -30.67 -0.42 -17.33
N SER A 25 -29.89 -1.21 -18.06
CA SER A 25 -29.04 -2.25 -17.51
C SER A 25 -28.05 -1.62 -16.53
N LYS A 26 -28.21 -1.89 -15.24
CA LYS A 26 -27.22 -1.56 -14.22
C LYS A 26 -26.01 -2.46 -14.43
N THR A 27 -24.94 -1.91 -14.99
CA THR A 27 -23.61 -2.51 -14.91
C THR A 27 -23.11 -2.31 -13.49
N GLU A 28 -23.10 -3.38 -12.70
CA GLU A 28 -22.37 -3.43 -11.42
C GLU A 28 -20.89 -3.26 -11.70
N THR A 29 -20.33 -2.13 -11.29
CA THR A 29 -18.89 -1.91 -11.26
C THR A 29 -18.30 -2.76 -10.14
N ALA A 30 -17.80 -3.95 -10.50
CA ALA A 30 -16.81 -4.63 -9.68
C ALA A 30 -15.62 -3.68 -9.55
N THR A 31 -15.32 -3.23 -8.33
CA THR A 31 -14.09 -2.52 -8.01
C THR A 31 -12.93 -3.47 -8.25
N ALA A 32 -12.39 -3.44 -9.47
CA ALA A 32 -11.08 -3.99 -9.75
C ALA A 32 -10.11 -3.29 -8.80
N VAL A 33 -9.41 -4.07 -7.96
CA VAL A 33 -8.26 -3.58 -7.22
C VAL A 33 -7.23 -3.21 -8.29
N GLU A 34 -7.10 -1.91 -8.60
CA GLU A 34 -6.08 -1.43 -9.51
C GLU A 34 -4.71 -1.76 -8.91
N THR A 35 -3.96 -2.62 -9.60
CA THR A 35 -2.55 -2.82 -9.29
C THR A 35 -1.84 -1.48 -9.47
N PRO A 36 -1.11 -0.96 -8.47
CA PRO A 36 -0.46 0.33 -8.59
C PRO A 36 0.52 0.30 -9.77
N LYS A 37 0.24 1.14 -10.78
CA LYS A 37 0.95 1.15 -12.07
C LYS A 37 2.45 1.50 -11.99
N ASN A 38 2.97 1.92 -10.83
CA ASN A 38 4.35 2.35 -10.61
C ASN A 38 4.86 1.94 -9.21
N VAL A 39 5.09 0.65 -8.98
CA VAL A 39 5.77 0.19 -7.77
C VAL A 39 7.28 0.36 -7.92
N LYS A 40 7.90 1.09 -6.99
CA LYS A 40 9.36 1.14 -6.84
C LYS A 40 9.77 0.22 -5.69
N ARG A 41 10.84 -0.54 -5.86
CA ARG A 41 11.36 -1.46 -4.84
C ARG A 41 12.68 -0.93 -4.30
N PHE A 42 12.88 -1.10 -3.01
CA PHE A 42 14.07 -0.65 -2.31
C PHE A 42 14.65 -1.80 -1.52
N GLY A 43 15.92 -2.12 -1.78
CA GLY A 43 16.73 -3.00 -0.95
C GLY A 43 17.79 -2.18 -0.21
N ALA A 44 18.03 -2.49 1.06
CA ALA A 44 19.16 -1.93 1.78
C ALA A 44 19.75 -2.91 2.79
N VAL A 45 21.00 -2.67 3.17
CA VAL A 45 21.75 -3.53 4.10
C VAL A 45 22.40 -2.71 5.21
N THR A 46 22.43 -3.26 6.42
CA THR A 46 23.22 -2.74 7.54
C THR A 46 23.74 -3.89 8.38
N GLY A 47 24.81 -3.66 9.14
CA GLY A 47 25.26 -4.64 10.13
C GLY A 47 24.38 -4.62 11.39
N LEU A 48 24.47 -5.68 12.18
CA LEU A 48 23.79 -5.80 13.47
C LEU A 48 24.80 -6.22 14.53
N LYS A 49 24.75 -5.59 15.70
CA LYS A 49 25.60 -5.96 16.83
C LYS A 49 25.21 -7.35 17.36
N PRO A 50 26.14 -8.30 17.51
CA PRO A 50 25.83 -9.66 17.95
C PRO A 50 25.07 -9.73 19.29
N ASP A 51 25.44 -8.88 20.25
CA ASP A 51 24.83 -8.79 21.57
C ASP A 51 23.42 -8.17 21.55
N GLN A 52 23.03 -7.52 20.44
CA GLN A 52 21.75 -6.82 20.30
C GLN A 52 20.72 -7.61 19.48
N ILE A 53 21.08 -8.78 18.93
CA ILE A 53 20.19 -9.58 18.06
C ILE A 53 18.86 -9.90 18.75
N ALA A 54 18.91 -10.39 19.99
CA ALA A 54 17.71 -10.73 20.74
C ALA A 54 16.80 -9.52 20.98
N TYR A 55 17.41 -8.36 21.30
CA TYR A 55 16.68 -7.12 21.50
C TYR A 55 16.03 -6.61 20.21
N TYR A 56 16.77 -6.61 19.10
CA TYR A 56 16.26 -6.20 17.80
C TYR A 56 15.05 -7.03 17.36
N LYS A 57 15.12 -8.36 17.54
CA LYS A 57 14.01 -9.28 17.25
C LYS A 57 12.80 -9.00 18.14
N LYS A 58 13.01 -8.74 19.43
CA LYS A 58 11.93 -8.40 20.38
C LYS A 58 11.22 -7.11 19.98
N LEU A 59 11.96 -6.07 19.59
CA LEU A 59 11.39 -4.83 19.09
C LEU A 59 10.50 -5.10 17.85
N HIS A 60 11.05 -5.78 16.85
CA HIS A 60 10.35 -5.97 15.56
C HIS A 60 9.22 -7.00 15.61
N ALA A 61 9.18 -7.88 16.61
CA ALA A 61 8.02 -8.75 16.86
C ALA A 61 6.76 -7.98 17.27
N ALA A 62 6.91 -6.75 17.78
CA ALA A 62 5.83 -5.90 18.25
C ALA A 62 6.09 -4.43 17.90
N VAL A 63 6.29 -4.14 16.60
CA VAL A 63 6.49 -2.77 16.11
C VAL A 63 5.34 -1.88 16.57
N TRP A 64 5.68 -0.72 17.13
CA TRP A 64 4.68 0.20 17.67
C TRP A 64 3.64 0.58 16.61
N PRO A 65 2.33 0.55 16.93
CA PRO A 65 1.28 0.83 15.94
C PRO A 65 1.42 2.18 15.24
N GLY A 66 1.95 3.20 15.93
CA GLY A 66 2.19 4.51 15.34
C GLY A 66 3.27 4.50 14.25
N VAL A 67 4.32 3.67 14.41
CA VAL A 67 5.37 3.51 13.39
C VAL A 67 4.80 2.80 12.17
N GLN A 68 4.03 1.72 12.35
CA GLN A 68 3.41 0.99 11.24
C GLN A 68 2.44 1.88 10.43
N ARG A 69 1.64 2.70 11.13
CA ARG A 69 0.78 3.70 10.47
C ARG A 69 1.61 4.71 9.68
N LYS A 70 2.69 5.25 10.27
CA LYS A 70 3.54 6.23 9.57
C LYS A 70 4.18 5.64 8.32
N ILE A 71 4.67 4.41 8.38
CA ILE A 71 5.21 3.67 7.22
C ILE A 71 4.16 3.62 6.10
N THR A 72 2.92 3.23 6.43
CA THR A 72 1.81 3.17 5.47
C THR A 72 1.46 4.55 4.90
N GLU A 73 1.41 5.58 5.74
CA GLU A 73 1.17 6.98 5.32
C GLU A 73 2.26 7.56 4.42
N CYS A 74 3.45 6.98 4.43
CA CYS A 74 4.58 7.32 3.56
C CYS A 74 4.63 6.41 2.32
N ASN A 75 3.52 5.74 2.00
CA ASN A 75 3.35 4.88 0.82
C ASN A 75 4.35 3.72 0.75
N ILE A 76 4.83 3.25 1.91
CA ILE A 76 5.68 2.07 2.02
C ILE A 76 4.81 0.85 2.36
N HIS A 77 5.00 -0.22 1.59
CA HIS A 77 4.26 -1.47 1.68
C HIS A 77 5.20 -2.67 1.50
N ASN A 78 4.69 -3.88 1.78
CA ASN A 78 5.46 -5.13 1.65
C ASN A 78 6.84 -5.06 2.35
N TYR A 79 6.92 -4.35 3.49
CA TYR A 79 8.17 -4.08 4.18
C TYR A 79 8.61 -5.28 5.02
N SER A 80 9.71 -5.92 4.62
CA SER A 80 10.36 -7.00 5.34
C SER A 80 11.79 -6.62 5.75
N ILE A 81 12.25 -7.16 6.88
CA ILE A 81 13.65 -7.10 7.30
C ILE A 81 14.12 -8.52 7.63
N TYR A 82 15.17 -8.97 6.95
CA TYR A 82 15.76 -10.30 7.10
C TYR A 82 17.07 -10.20 7.89
N LEU A 83 17.36 -11.20 8.71
CA LEU A 83 18.64 -11.34 9.44
C LEU A 83 19.42 -12.51 8.86
N LYS A 84 20.71 -12.30 8.60
CA LYS A 84 21.63 -13.35 8.15
C LYS A 84 23.01 -13.18 8.77
N GLU A 85 23.63 -14.29 9.13
CA GLU A 85 25.05 -14.36 9.46
C GLU A 85 25.87 -14.68 8.19
N ILE A 86 26.93 -13.90 7.96
CA ILE A 86 27.89 -14.05 6.86
C ILE A 86 29.28 -13.84 7.47
N ASP A 87 30.18 -14.81 7.33
CA ASP A 87 31.56 -14.75 7.85
C ASP A 87 31.64 -14.28 9.32
N HIS A 88 30.81 -14.86 10.19
CA HIS A 88 30.71 -14.53 11.62
C HIS A 88 30.27 -13.09 11.95
N LYS A 89 29.68 -12.39 10.98
CA LYS A 89 29.07 -11.07 11.15
C LYS A 89 27.59 -11.14 10.82
N PHE A 90 26.80 -10.31 11.51
CA PHE A 90 25.34 -10.29 11.34
C PHE A 90 24.93 -9.10 10.50
N TYR A 91 24.05 -9.35 9.54
CA TYR A 91 23.52 -8.36 8.61
C TYR A 91 22.01 -8.38 8.61
N LEU A 92 21.44 -7.19 8.52
CA LEU A 92 20.03 -6.97 8.26
C LEU A 92 19.86 -6.55 6.81
N PHE A 93 18.92 -7.17 6.11
CA PHE A 93 18.51 -6.83 4.75
C PHE A 93 17.08 -6.33 4.79
N SER A 94 16.86 -5.05 4.50
CA SER A 94 15.53 -4.48 4.35
C SER A 94 15.09 -4.54 2.90
N TYR A 95 13.80 -4.83 2.71
CA TYR A 95 13.11 -4.75 1.43
C TYR A 95 11.77 -4.09 1.63
N PHE A 96 11.42 -3.10 0.80
CA PHE A 96 10.05 -2.59 0.75
C PHE A 96 9.66 -2.11 -0.64
N GLU A 97 8.35 -2.03 -0.85
CA GLU A 97 7.72 -1.44 -2.03
C GLU A 97 7.19 -0.05 -1.71
N TYR A 98 7.37 0.87 -2.65
CA TYR A 98 6.90 2.24 -2.57
C TYR A 98 5.98 2.55 -3.74
N THR A 99 4.81 3.12 -3.43
CA THR A 99 3.75 3.42 -4.43
C THR A 99 3.43 4.91 -4.51
N GLY A 100 4.12 5.76 -3.74
CA GLY A 100 3.90 7.19 -3.73
C GLY A 100 4.51 7.92 -4.94
N LYS A 101 4.34 9.24 -4.96
CA LYS A 101 4.75 10.10 -6.09
C LYS A 101 6.07 10.83 -5.86
N ASP A 102 6.45 11.06 -4.60
CA ASP A 102 7.65 11.80 -4.20
C ASP A 102 8.28 11.12 -2.99
N PHE A 103 9.27 10.27 -3.28
CA PHE A 103 9.94 9.47 -2.27
C PHE A 103 10.67 10.35 -1.25
N GLU A 104 11.33 11.42 -1.71
CA GLU A 104 12.06 12.32 -0.81
C GLU A 104 11.12 13.06 0.13
N ALA A 105 9.98 13.54 -0.35
CA ALA A 105 8.97 14.18 0.48
C ALA A 105 8.40 13.21 1.53
N ASP A 106 8.12 11.96 1.14
CA ASP A 106 7.61 10.94 2.06
C ASP A 106 8.66 10.54 3.10
N MET A 107 9.94 10.48 2.74
CA MET A 107 11.02 10.19 3.70
C MET A 107 11.24 11.35 4.67
N LYS A 108 11.14 12.61 4.21
CA LYS A 108 11.14 13.79 5.09
C LYS A 108 9.93 13.77 6.06
N LYS A 109 8.75 13.41 5.57
CA LYS A 109 7.54 13.22 6.39
C LYS A 109 7.74 12.14 7.47
N MET A 110 8.36 11.02 7.12
CA MET A 110 8.69 9.96 8.08
C MET A 110 9.69 10.45 9.13
N ALA A 111 10.76 11.13 8.70
CA ALA A 111 11.79 11.63 9.59
C ALA A 111 11.29 12.72 10.57
N ALA A 112 10.24 13.46 10.19
CA ALA A 112 9.60 14.46 11.05
C ALA A 112 8.64 13.85 12.10
N ASP A 113 8.25 12.57 11.96
CA ASP A 113 7.32 11.93 12.88
C ASP A 113 7.96 11.57 14.22
N THR A 114 7.39 12.08 15.32
CA THR A 114 7.96 11.91 16.67
C THR A 114 7.93 10.46 17.16
N THR A 115 6.94 9.66 16.74
CA THR A 115 6.87 8.24 17.10
C THR A 115 7.98 7.47 16.42
N THR A 116 8.23 7.77 15.14
CA THR A 116 9.30 7.19 14.33
C THR A 116 10.67 7.58 14.86
N GLN A 117 10.88 8.84 15.22
CA GLN A 117 12.14 9.29 15.85
C GLN A 117 12.41 8.54 17.17
N ARG A 118 11.39 8.35 18.01
CA ARG A 118 11.53 7.58 19.26
C ARG A 118 11.84 6.11 18.97
N TRP A 119 11.18 5.53 17.97
CA TRP A 119 11.47 4.16 17.54
C TRP A 119 12.92 4.02 17.06
N TRP A 120 13.42 4.96 16.26
CA TRP A 120 14.81 4.94 15.80
C TRP A 120 15.83 5.09 16.93
N LYS A 121 15.49 5.77 18.03
CA LYS A 121 16.35 5.81 19.23
C LYS A 121 16.51 4.42 19.87
N GLU A 122 15.55 3.51 19.69
CA GLU A 122 15.64 2.13 20.17
C GLU A 122 16.38 1.23 19.17
N THR A 123 16.13 1.39 17.87
CA THR A 123 16.68 0.49 16.85
C THR A 123 18.07 0.88 16.37
N ALA A 124 18.34 2.16 16.12
CA ALA A 124 19.61 2.62 15.54
C ALA A 124 20.84 2.22 16.38
N PRO A 125 20.82 2.27 17.73
CA PRO A 125 21.96 1.82 18.53
C PRO A 125 22.29 0.33 18.41
N THR A 126 21.36 -0.50 17.94
CA THR A 126 21.60 -1.94 17.73
C THR A 126 22.36 -2.21 16.43
N GLN A 127 22.32 -1.28 15.48
CA GLN A 127 22.80 -1.46 14.12
C GLN A 127 24.27 -1.02 13.98
N LEU A 128 24.92 -1.50 12.94
CA LEU A 128 26.30 -1.19 12.56
C LEU A 128 26.30 -0.73 11.10
N PRO A 129 26.16 0.58 10.83
CA PRO A 129 26.15 1.10 9.47
C PRO A 129 27.40 0.68 8.69
N LEU A 130 27.21 0.30 7.42
CA LEU A 130 28.33 0.00 6.53
C LEU A 130 29.12 1.28 6.21
N PRO A 131 30.40 1.18 5.78
CA PRO A 131 31.26 2.35 5.63
C PRO A 131 30.69 3.47 4.73
N ASP A 132 30.00 3.10 3.66
CA ASP A 132 29.39 4.03 2.70
C ASP A 132 28.18 4.77 3.30
N ALA A 133 27.35 4.09 4.09
CA ALA A 133 26.24 4.70 4.82
C ALA A 133 26.75 5.58 5.97
N ALA A 134 27.73 5.08 6.74
CA ALA A 134 28.35 5.81 7.84
C ALA A 134 28.98 7.13 7.38
N ALA A 135 29.64 7.14 6.22
CA ALA A 135 30.22 8.35 5.62
C ALA A 135 29.20 9.45 5.30
N LYS A 136 27.92 9.08 5.15
CA LYS A 136 26.79 9.99 4.90
C LYS A 136 25.96 10.26 6.15
N ASN A 137 26.38 9.73 7.31
CA ASN A 137 25.59 9.73 8.54
C ASN A 137 24.21 9.05 8.38
N GLU A 138 24.16 8.01 7.55
CA GLU A 138 23.01 7.14 7.31
C GLU A 138 23.19 5.80 8.03
N THR A 139 22.08 5.08 8.29
CA THR A 139 22.14 3.77 8.96
C THR A 139 22.17 2.59 7.99
N TRP A 140 21.53 2.74 6.83
CA TRP A 140 21.33 1.68 5.85
C TRP A 140 22.05 2.03 4.55
N SER A 141 22.78 1.07 3.99
CA SER A 141 23.42 1.16 2.67
C SER A 141 22.46 0.66 1.59
N SER A 142 22.14 1.50 0.63
CA SER A 142 21.21 1.16 -0.47
C SER A 142 21.81 0.09 -1.40
N MET A 143 20.96 -0.81 -1.89
CA MET A 143 21.33 -1.86 -2.85
C MET A 143 20.77 -1.52 -4.23
N GLU A 144 21.50 -1.93 -5.28
CA GLU A 144 21.03 -1.87 -6.66
C GLU A 144 20.10 -3.06 -6.96
N GLU A 145 18.89 -2.78 -7.45
CA GLU A 145 18.04 -3.82 -8.03
C GLU A 145 18.56 -4.19 -9.41
N VAL A 146 19.08 -5.41 -9.56
CA VAL A 146 19.62 -5.91 -10.83
C VAL A 146 18.66 -6.85 -11.58
N PHE A 147 17.59 -7.30 -10.92
CA PHE A 147 16.59 -8.19 -11.50
C PHE A 147 15.28 -8.10 -10.71
N HIS A 148 14.16 -8.19 -11.43
CA HIS A 148 12.83 -8.35 -10.87
C HIS A 148 11.95 -9.16 -11.83
N GLN A 149 11.11 -10.04 -11.28
CA GLN A 149 10.06 -10.74 -12.02
C GLN A 149 8.76 -10.67 -11.22
N ASN A 150 7.67 -10.33 -11.91
CA ASN A 150 6.34 -10.29 -11.32
C ASN A 150 5.72 -11.69 -11.19
#